data_AF-A0A2P2I0U8-F1
#
_entry.id   AF-A0A2P2I0U8-F1
#
_cell.length_a   1.000
_cell.length_b   1.000
_cell.length_c   1.000
_cell.angle_alpha   90.00
_cell.angle_beta   90.00
_cell.angle_gamma   90.00
#
_symmetry.space_group_name_H-M   'P 1'
#
loop_
_entity.id
_entity.type
_entity.pdbx_description
1 polymer ?
#
loop_
_entity_poly.entity_id
_entity_poly.type
_entity_poly.pdbx_seq_one_letter_code
_entity_poly.pdbx_strand_id
1 'polypeptide(L)'
;MSRRGISDETISKIKLEESSNSNAGQATTMFWPNSVQTMTSINNKLRYFRHYMLIPLLVRAAVTVFVVCFLSLLEGADEISHVDGLTAKNSILNMVFVKKGWAWTMSATVVLLLSLLPLASEPRHFVLTSLARLVLLSAVFYFWCALVFPSIEHWTGLCLSKNVVMPIQNKRKCVKKGHIFYSFDISGHAFLMVYCVLTLMQEARGMKRYISMGDAIVKLQTPSSDSESDDDTIANDCDETGEFNADATSYSNSTIEDNKDLNDAVDSNEDDVFNSFGSCTDCWSVFFSGEKKGCEPVSVREAAKFKSVYLFVWPLICVSYCCVCFMCVTWDVVLIITSVYYHSVPEKFIGVMLAATSWALLYRGLFIKLKIT
;
A
#
# COMPACT_ATOMS: atom_id res chain seq x y z
N MET A 1 -15.01 50.36 9.58
CA MET A 1 -15.48 49.00 9.93
C MET A 1 -14.67 48.53 11.13
N SER A 2 -15.28 48.59 12.32
CA SER A 2 -14.63 48.34 13.60
C SER A 2 -14.64 46.84 13.94
N ARG A 3 -13.45 46.26 14.18
CA ARG A 3 -13.30 44.91 14.75
C ARG A 3 -13.75 44.96 16.21
N ARG A 4 -14.86 44.28 16.53
CA ARG A 4 -15.26 44.03 17.92
C ARG A 4 -14.31 43.01 18.52
N GLY A 5 -13.37 43.47 19.35
CA GLY A 5 -12.66 42.63 20.30
C GLY A 5 -13.64 42.11 21.34
N ILE A 6 -13.60 40.80 21.58
CA ILE A 6 -14.34 40.15 22.66
C ILE A 6 -13.68 40.60 23.97
N SER A 7 -14.44 41.24 24.87
CA SER A 7 -13.91 41.75 26.13
C SER A 7 -13.54 40.61 27.10
N ASP A 8 -12.51 40.82 27.91
CA ASP A 8 -12.01 39.90 28.95
C ASP A 8 -13.09 39.39 29.92
N GLU A 9 -14.21 40.12 30.02
CA GLU A 9 -15.39 39.74 30.80
C GLU A 9 -16.13 38.51 30.24
N THR A 10 -15.97 38.21 28.95
CA THR A 10 -16.55 37.01 28.32
C THR A 10 -15.71 35.77 28.62
N ILE A 11 -14.38 35.93 28.68
CA ILE A 11 -13.43 34.85 28.98
C ILE A 11 -13.51 34.47 30.47
N SER A 12 -13.73 35.43 31.36
CA SER A 12 -13.93 35.14 32.79
C SER A 12 -15.25 34.42 33.08
N LYS A 13 -16.32 34.70 32.33
CA LYS A 13 -17.60 33.97 32.43
C LYS A 13 -17.49 32.52 31.96
N ILE A 14 -16.72 32.25 30.90
CA ILE A 14 -16.44 30.87 30.44
C ILE A 14 -15.65 30.10 31.50
N LYS A 15 -14.64 30.72 32.13
CA LYS A 15 -13.86 30.11 33.23
C LYS A 15 -14.69 29.84 34.49
N LEU A 16 -15.67 30.69 34.79
CA LEU A 16 -16.57 30.52 35.93
C LEU A 16 -17.65 29.45 35.67
N GLU A 17 -18.13 29.31 34.44
CA GLU A 17 -19.01 28.18 34.05
C GLU A 17 -18.27 26.83 34.11
N GLU A 18 -16.97 26.79 33.74
CA GLU A 18 -16.13 25.59 33.88
C GLU A 18 -15.91 25.20 35.35
N SER A 19 -15.70 26.18 36.24
CA SER A 19 -15.57 25.95 37.69
C SER A 19 -16.88 25.52 38.36
N SER A 20 -18.03 25.94 37.84
CA SER A 20 -19.35 25.55 38.35
C SER A 20 -19.72 24.12 37.94
N ASN A 21 -19.22 23.64 36.80
CA ASN A 21 -19.52 22.30 36.27
C ASN A 21 -18.65 21.19 36.87
N SER A 22 -17.57 21.53 37.60
CA SER A 22 -16.70 20.53 38.24
C SER A 22 -17.36 19.81 39.43
N ASN A 23 -18.44 20.37 39.99
CA ASN A 23 -19.07 19.84 41.22
C ASN A 23 -20.45 19.19 41.01
N ALA A 24 -20.98 19.13 39.77
CA ALA A 24 -22.30 18.58 39.46
C ALA A 24 -22.30 17.43 38.43
N GLY A 25 -21.13 16.90 38.06
CA GLY A 25 -20.97 15.92 36.98
C GLY A 25 -20.36 14.58 37.42
N GLN A 26 -20.61 14.11 38.64
CA GLN A 26 -20.13 12.80 39.12
C GLN A 26 -20.89 11.59 38.51
N ALA A 27 -21.59 11.79 37.40
CA ALA A 27 -22.43 10.78 36.75
C ALA A 27 -22.32 10.81 35.21
N THR A 28 -21.12 10.83 34.63
CA THR A 28 -20.83 10.35 33.26
C THR A 28 -19.32 10.34 32.97
N THR A 29 -18.52 9.63 33.77
CA THR A 29 -17.16 9.23 33.33
C THR A 29 -17.30 8.02 32.40
N MET A 30 -17.73 8.29 31.17
CA MET A 30 -17.86 7.32 30.09
C MET A 30 -16.47 6.75 29.75
N PHE A 31 -16.15 5.54 30.21
CA PHE A 31 -15.34 4.48 29.55
C PHE A 31 -14.06 4.85 28.75
N TRP A 32 -13.39 5.99 29.01
CA TRP A 32 -12.33 6.51 28.12
C TRP A 32 -10.87 6.26 28.55
N PRO A 33 -10.49 6.31 29.85
CA PRO A 33 -9.10 6.14 30.26
C PRO A 33 -8.53 4.77 29.88
N ASN A 34 -9.34 3.72 30.03
CA ASN A 34 -8.98 2.34 29.70
C ASN A 34 -8.75 2.16 28.19
N SER A 35 -9.49 2.89 27.35
CA SER A 35 -9.43 2.78 25.89
C SER A 35 -8.10 3.34 25.34
N VAL A 36 -7.60 4.46 25.88
CA VAL A 36 -6.32 5.05 25.48
C VAL A 36 -5.12 4.23 25.95
N GLN A 37 -5.17 3.69 27.17
CA GLN A 37 -4.11 2.81 27.68
C GLN A 37 -4.04 1.48 26.90
N THR A 38 -5.20 0.90 26.58
CA THR A 38 -5.31 -0.30 25.73
C THR A 38 -4.78 -0.04 24.33
N MET A 39 -5.14 1.09 23.72
CA MET A 39 -4.62 1.54 22.44
C MET A 39 -3.09 1.63 22.44
N THR A 40 -2.48 2.27 23.45
CA THR A 40 -1.03 2.44 23.54
C THR A 40 -0.30 1.10 23.65
N SER A 41 -0.83 0.17 24.47
CA SER A 41 -0.28 -1.18 24.61
C SER A 41 -0.35 -2.00 23.30
N ILE A 42 -1.47 -1.90 22.58
CA ILE A 42 -1.65 -2.54 21.27
C ILE A 42 -0.74 -1.90 20.22
N ASN A 43 -0.61 -0.57 20.21
CA ASN A 43 0.25 0.16 19.28
C ASN A 43 1.72 -0.32 19.37
N ASN A 44 2.21 -0.54 20.60
CA ASN A 44 3.54 -1.11 20.82
C ASN A 44 3.72 -2.51 20.21
N LYS A 45 2.69 -3.37 20.26
CA LYS A 45 2.71 -4.71 19.62
C LYS A 45 2.61 -4.62 18.10
N LEU A 46 1.82 -3.67 17.59
CA LEU A 46 1.68 -3.41 16.16
C LEU A 46 2.96 -2.82 15.52
N ARG A 47 3.91 -2.32 16.34
CA ARG A 47 5.21 -1.81 15.87
C ARG A 47 6.01 -2.80 15.04
N TYR A 48 5.95 -4.10 15.34
CA TYR A 48 6.63 -5.13 14.55
C TYR A 48 5.99 -5.33 13.17
N PHE A 49 4.66 -5.46 13.12
CA PHE A 49 3.91 -5.57 11.86
C PHE A 49 4.07 -4.31 11.00
N ARG A 50 4.21 -3.15 11.65
CA ARG A 50 4.48 -1.87 10.99
C ARG A 50 5.77 -1.89 10.17
N HIS A 51 6.85 -2.46 10.70
CA HIS A 51 8.11 -2.55 9.95
C HIS A 51 7.97 -3.40 8.69
N TYR A 52 7.28 -4.54 8.77
CA TYR A 52 7.05 -5.40 7.62
C TYR A 52 6.15 -4.74 6.55
N MET A 53 5.04 -4.12 6.96
CA MET A 53 4.08 -3.51 6.03
C MET A 53 4.55 -2.18 5.43
N LEU A 54 5.42 -1.43 6.12
CA LEU A 54 5.90 -0.12 5.67
C LEU A 54 7.24 -0.16 4.92
N ILE A 55 7.77 -1.35 4.63
CA ILE A 55 8.93 -1.50 3.74
C ILE A 55 8.68 -0.71 2.45
N PRO A 56 9.65 0.08 1.95
CA PRO A 56 9.52 0.76 0.68
C PRO A 56 9.12 -0.22 -0.43
N LEU A 57 8.05 0.08 -1.18
CA LEU A 57 7.45 -0.90 -2.09
C LEU A 57 8.37 -1.31 -3.25
N LEU A 58 9.29 -0.44 -3.65
CA LEU A 58 10.32 -0.77 -4.64
C LEU A 58 11.35 -1.76 -4.09
N VAL A 59 11.83 -1.54 -2.87
CA VAL A 59 12.73 -2.47 -2.17
C VAL A 59 12.03 -3.81 -2.00
N ARG A 60 10.76 -3.79 -1.61
CA ARG A 60 9.95 -5.00 -1.49
C ARG A 60 9.83 -5.75 -2.81
N ALA A 61 9.45 -5.08 -3.90
CA ALA A 61 9.36 -5.69 -5.21
C ALA A 61 10.71 -6.28 -5.65
N ALA A 62 11.81 -5.54 -5.48
CA ALA A 62 13.15 -6.01 -5.80
C ALA A 62 13.57 -7.24 -4.98
N VAL A 63 13.31 -7.24 -3.66
CA VAL A 63 13.56 -8.40 -2.79
C VAL A 63 12.73 -9.60 -3.22
N THR A 64 11.44 -9.41 -3.54
CA THR A 64 10.58 -10.50 -4.02
C THR A 64 11.11 -11.10 -5.33
N VAL A 65 11.52 -10.25 -6.28
CA VAL A 65 12.14 -10.69 -7.54
C VAL A 65 13.41 -11.50 -7.27
N PHE A 66 14.28 -10.98 -6.42
CA PHE A 66 15.53 -11.63 -6.07
C PHE A 66 15.28 -13.00 -5.41
N VAL A 67 14.37 -13.07 -4.43
CA VAL A 67 14.01 -14.32 -3.74
C VAL A 67 13.45 -15.35 -4.72
N VAL A 68 12.54 -14.95 -5.62
CA VAL A 68 11.97 -15.87 -6.62
C VAL A 68 13.06 -16.36 -7.57
N CYS A 69 13.95 -15.49 -8.05
CA CYS A 69 15.06 -15.89 -8.92
C CYS A 69 15.99 -16.85 -8.20
N PHE A 70 16.39 -16.53 -6.97
CA PHE A 70 17.30 -17.34 -6.17
C PHE A 70 16.71 -18.73 -5.87
N LEU A 71 15.48 -18.81 -5.38
CA LEU A 71 14.80 -20.08 -5.12
C LEU A 71 14.63 -20.92 -6.39
N SER A 72 14.34 -20.27 -7.52
CA SER A 72 14.20 -20.96 -8.81
C SER A 72 15.53 -21.50 -9.35
N LEU A 73 16.66 -20.86 -9.01
CA LEU A 73 18.00 -21.37 -9.35
C LEU A 73 18.40 -22.56 -8.47
N LEU A 74 18.01 -22.56 -7.18
CA LEU A 74 18.27 -23.68 -6.27
C LEU A 74 17.51 -24.96 -6.66
N GLU A 75 16.30 -24.83 -7.21
CA GLU A 75 15.53 -25.97 -7.75
C GLU A 75 16.27 -26.67 -8.91
N GLY A 76 17.02 -25.91 -9.72
CA GLY A 76 17.85 -26.49 -10.78
C GLY A 76 19.04 -27.33 -10.28
N ALA A 77 19.35 -27.27 -8.98
CA ALA A 77 20.50 -27.95 -8.38
C ALA A 77 20.15 -29.31 -7.74
N ASP A 78 18.92 -29.51 -7.25
CA ASP A 78 18.47 -30.76 -6.63
C ASP A 78 16.95 -30.98 -6.85
N GLU A 79 16.55 -32.21 -7.17
CA GLU A 79 15.12 -32.58 -7.35
C GLU A 79 14.43 -32.68 -5.97
N ILE A 80 13.84 -31.57 -5.51
CA ILE A 80 13.16 -31.51 -4.21
C ILE A 80 11.88 -32.35 -4.26
N SER A 81 11.78 -33.34 -3.38
CA SER A 81 10.59 -34.19 -3.29
C SER A 81 9.33 -33.36 -2.94
N HIS A 82 8.25 -33.62 -3.67
CA HIS A 82 6.97 -32.96 -3.43
C HIS A 82 6.37 -33.37 -2.09
N VAL A 83 5.93 -32.39 -1.30
CA VAL A 83 5.25 -32.62 -0.02
C VAL A 83 3.74 -32.58 -0.26
N ASP A 84 3.10 -33.75 -0.38
CA ASP A 84 1.71 -33.91 -0.80
C ASP A 84 0.70 -33.05 -0.01
N GLY A 85 0.91 -32.81 1.28
CA GLY A 85 0.02 -31.96 2.09
C GLY A 85 -0.03 -30.50 1.65
N LEU A 86 1.03 -29.98 1.04
CA LEU A 86 1.18 -28.58 0.63
C LEU A 86 1.06 -28.41 -0.89
N THR A 87 1.62 -29.34 -1.67
CA THR A 87 1.75 -29.26 -3.13
C THR A 87 0.72 -30.08 -3.91
N ALA A 88 -0.13 -30.88 -3.25
CA ALA A 88 -1.16 -31.61 -3.98
C ALA A 88 -2.20 -30.63 -4.58
N LYS A 89 -2.69 -30.95 -5.78
CA LYS A 89 -3.68 -30.11 -6.49
C LYS A 89 -4.97 -29.88 -5.70
N ASN A 90 -5.31 -30.80 -4.81
CA ASN A 90 -6.46 -30.79 -3.90
C ASN A 90 -6.13 -30.29 -2.49
N SER A 91 -4.90 -29.81 -2.23
CA SER A 91 -4.57 -29.22 -0.93
C SER A 91 -5.48 -28.02 -0.64
N ILE A 92 -5.82 -27.83 0.63
CA ILE A 92 -6.67 -26.72 1.09
C ILE A 92 -6.02 -25.38 0.69
N LEU A 93 -4.69 -25.30 0.81
CA LEU A 93 -3.89 -24.14 0.43
C LEU A 93 -4.11 -23.77 -1.05
N ASN A 94 -4.02 -24.74 -1.96
CA ASN A 94 -4.24 -24.48 -3.39
C ASN A 94 -5.70 -24.13 -3.72
N MET A 95 -6.67 -24.88 -3.15
CA MET A 95 -8.09 -24.70 -3.48
C MET A 95 -8.69 -23.41 -2.92
N VAL A 96 -8.32 -23.04 -1.69
CA VAL A 96 -8.92 -21.89 -0.98
C VAL A 96 -8.11 -20.62 -1.19
N PHE A 97 -6.78 -20.67 -1.04
CA PHE A 97 -5.96 -19.47 -1.04
C PHE A 97 -5.47 -19.12 -2.45
N VAL A 98 -4.87 -20.07 -3.16
CA VAL A 98 -4.26 -19.79 -4.47
C VAL A 98 -5.32 -19.45 -5.51
N LYS A 99 -6.33 -20.31 -5.70
CA LYS A 99 -7.36 -20.12 -6.73
C LYS A 99 -8.28 -18.92 -6.49
N LYS A 100 -8.52 -18.54 -5.23
CA LYS A 100 -9.36 -17.40 -4.86
C LYS A 100 -8.55 -16.20 -4.36
N GLY A 101 -7.24 -16.18 -4.62
CA GLY A 101 -6.32 -15.20 -4.03
C GLY A 101 -6.72 -13.75 -4.28
N TRP A 102 -7.18 -13.45 -5.50
CA TRP A 102 -7.67 -12.10 -5.83
C TRP A 102 -8.91 -11.71 -5.01
N ALA A 103 -9.88 -12.61 -4.86
CA ALA A 103 -11.10 -12.33 -4.11
C ALA A 103 -10.80 -12.07 -2.62
N TRP A 104 -9.87 -12.83 -2.02
CA TRP A 104 -9.42 -12.60 -0.65
C TRP A 104 -8.69 -11.27 -0.48
N THR A 105 -7.84 -10.92 -1.44
CA THR A 105 -7.10 -9.65 -1.47
C THR A 105 -8.05 -8.46 -1.56
N MET A 106 -9.06 -8.53 -2.44
CA MET A 106 -10.10 -7.51 -2.56
C MET A 106 -10.93 -7.39 -1.29
N SER A 107 -11.32 -8.51 -0.68
CA SER A 107 -12.06 -8.52 0.58
C SER A 107 -11.27 -7.84 1.72
N ALA A 108 -9.99 -8.22 1.91
CA ALA A 108 -9.12 -7.61 2.92
C ALA A 108 -8.94 -6.11 2.68
N THR A 109 -8.76 -5.71 1.42
CA THR A 109 -8.63 -4.29 1.04
C THR A 109 -9.91 -3.51 1.31
N VAL A 110 -11.08 -4.04 0.97
CA VAL A 110 -12.38 -3.40 1.25
C VAL A 110 -12.59 -3.26 2.76
N VAL A 111 -12.31 -4.29 3.55
CA VAL A 111 -12.43 -4.22 5.02
C VAL A 111 -11.52 -3.14 5.60
N LEU A 112 -10.27 -3.05 5.12
CA LEU A 112 -9.34 -1.98 5.51
C LEU A 112 -9.91 -0.60 5.14
N LEU A 113 -10.34 -0.40 3.90
CA LEU A 113 -10.87 0.89 3.44
C LEU A 113 -12.14 1.31 4.20
N LEU A 114 -13.04 0.37 4.47
CA LEU A 114 -14.23 0.61 5.30
C LEU A 114 -13.86 0.97 6.74
N SER A 115 -12.79 0.38 7.30
CA SER A 115 -12.31 0.75 8.63
C SER A 115 -11.73 2.17 8.69
N LEU A 116 -11.16 2.66 7.58
CA LEU A 116 -10.58 4.00 7.48
C LEU A 116 -11.61 5.08 7.10
N LEU A 117 -12.74 4.70 6.51
CA LEU A 117 -13.77 5.61 6.03
C LEU A 117 -14.25 6.65 7.07
N PRO A 118 -14.51 6.30 8.35
CA PRO A 118 -15.00 7.27 9.34
C PRO A 118 -13.98 8.37 9.69
N LEU A 119 -12.70 8.15 9.39
CA LEU A 119 -11.60 9.10 9.65
C LEU A 119 -11.28 9.97 8.42
N ALA A 120 -11.93 9.73 7.28
CA ALA A 120 -11.74 10.53 6.09
C ALA A 120 -12.35 11.93 6.27
N SER A 121 -11.57 12.97 5.99
CA SER A 121 -12.05 14.36 5.97
C SER A 121 -13.17 14.56 4.92
N GLU A 122 -13.02 13.91 3.76
CA GLU A 122 -13.97 13.94 2.65
C GLU A 122 -14.43 12.52 2.27
N PRO A 123 -15.45 11.97 2.95
CA PRO A 123 -15.84 10.57 2.79
C PRO A 123 -16.33 10.23 1.38
N ARG A 124 -17.00 11.17 0.69
CA ARG A 124 -17.48 10.95 -0.68
C ARG A 124 -16.32 10.80 -1.67
N HIS A 125 -15.35 11.72 -1.61
CA HIS A 125 -14.17 11.66 -2.45
C HIS A 125 -13.36 10.40 -2.15
N PHE A 126 -13.13 10.09 -0.88
CA PHE A 126 -12.43 8.88 -0.46
C PHE A 126 -13.09 7.59 -0.97
N VAL A 127 -14.41 7.47 -0.90
CA VAL A 127 -15.14 6.29 -1.40
C VAL A 127 -15.04 6.19 -2.92
N LEU A 128 -15.29 7.29 -3.64
CA LEU A 128 -15.25 7.27 -5.10
C LEU A 128 -13.85 6.93 -5.64
N THR A 129 -12.81 7.54 -5.06
CA THR A 129 -11.43 7.24 -5.47
C THR A 129 -11.04 5.81 -5.12
N SER A 130 -11.38 5.34 -3.92
CA SER A 130 -11.12 3.95 -3.51
C SER A 130 -11.84 2.93 -4.39
N LEU A 131 -13.12 3.16 -4.72
CA LEU A 131 -13.86 2.30 -5.65
C LEU A 131 -13.25 2.31 -7.04
N ALA A 132 -12.85 3.48 -7.56
CA ALA A 132 -12.19 3.58 -8.84
C ALA A 132 -10.86 2.80 -8.86
N ARG A 133 -10.05 2.90 -7.80
CA ARG A 133 -8.82 2.08 -7.66
C ARG A 133 -9.13 0.58 -7.68
N LEU A 134 -10.08 0.14 -6.86
CA LEU A 134 -10.49 -1.28 -6.78
C LEU A 134 -10.97 -1.84 -8.13
N VAL A 135 -11.73 -1.05 -8.89
CA VAL A 135 -12.18 -1.41 -10.24
C VAL A 135 -11.01 -1.49 -11.20
N LEU A 136 -10.13 -0.49 -11.24
CA LEU A 136 -8.97 -0.47 -12.14
C LEU A 136 -7.97 -1.59 -11.83
N LEU A 137 -7.71 -1.86 -10.54
CA LEU A 137 -6.88 -2.98 -10.10
C LEU A 137 -7.45 -4.33 -10.55
N SER A 138 -8.78 -4.50 -10.43
CA SER A 138 -9.47 -5.73 -10.86
C SER A 138 -9.49 -5.87 -12.37
N ALA A 139 -9.63 -4.77 -13.11
CA ALA A 139 -9.58 -4.75 -14.56
C ALA A 139 -8.22 -5.19 -15.09
N VAL A 140 -7.12 -4.70 -14.50
CA VAL A 140 -5.75 -5.11 -14.85
C VAL A 140 -5.50 -6.57 -14.53
N PHE A 141 -5.95 -7.05 -13.35
CA PHE A 141 -5.87 -8.47 -13.01
C PHE A 141 -6.60 -9.34 -14.03
N TYR A 142 -7.84 -8.99 -14.38
CA TYR A 142 -8.64 -9.74 -15.35
C TYR A 142 -8.02 -9.69 -16.75
N PHE A 143 -7.52 -8.53 -17.18
CA PHE A 143 -6.82 -8.36 -18.45
C PHE A 143 -5.65 -9.34 -18.56
N TRP A 144 -4.77 -9.39 -17.56
CA TRP A 144 -3.63 -10.30 -17.59
C TRP A 144 -4.02 -11.77 -17.47
N CYS A 145 -4.78 -12.14 -16.42
CA CYS A 145 -5.02 -13.55 -16.10
C CYS A 145 -6.13 -14.20 -16.92
N ALA A 146 -7.14 -13.44 -17.38
CA ALA A 146 -8.24 -14.01 -18.16
C ALA A 146 -8.06 -13.84 -19.68
N LEU A 147 -7.32 -12.82 -20.13
CA LEU A 147 -7.14 -12.54 -21.56
C LEU A 147 -5.72 -12.84 -22.01
N VAL A 148 -4.71 -12.19 -21.43
CA VAL A 148 -3.34 -12.24 -21.97
C VAL A 148 -2.65 -13.58 -21.75
N PHE A 149 -2.60 -14.11 -20.53
CA PHE A 149 -1.89 -15.38 -20.27
C PHE A 149 -2.50 -16.57 -21.04
N PRO A 150 -3.83 -16.79 -21.04
CA PRO A 150 -4.41 -17.87 -21.84
C PRO A 150 -4.20 -17.68 -23.35
N SER A 151 -4.14 -16.43 -23.82
CA SER A 151 -3.83 -16.15 -25.22
C SER A 151 -2.38 -16.55 -25.54
N ILE A 152 -1.41 -16.13 -24.73
CA ILE A 152 0.02 -16.50 -24.92
C ILE A 152 0.20 -18.02 -24.90
N GLU A 153 -0.45 -18.72 -23.98
CA GLU A 153 -0.42 -20.19 -23.91
C GLU A 153 -0.97 -20.83 -25.20
N HIS A 154 -2.08 -20.29 -25.74
CA HIS A 154 -2.67 -20.79 -26.98
C HIS A 154 -1.79 -20.56 -28.20
N TRP A 155 -1.17 -19.38 -28.31
CA TRP A 155 -0.30 -18.99 -29.42
C TRP A 155 1.04 -19.74 -29.42
N THR A 156 1.59 -20.03 -28.25
CA THR A 156 2.86 -20.76 -28.10
C THR A 156 2.69 -22.27 -28.02
N GLY A 157 1.44 -22.75 -27.95
CA GLY A 157 1.12 -24.14 -27.70
C GLY A 157 1.25 -25.06 -28.91
N LEU A 158 1.93 -26.19 -28.71
CA LEU A 158 2.14 -27.26 -29.67
C LEU A 158 1.56 -28.57 -29.13
N CYS A 159 0.77 -29.26 -29.96
CA CYS A 159 0.27 -30.59 -29.63
C CYS A 159 1.17 -31.66 -30.24
N LEU A 160 1.74 -32.53 -29.40
CA LEU A 160 2.64 -33.59 -29.79
C LEU A 160 2.00 -34.97 -29.59
N SER A 161 2.02 -35.78 -30.64
CA SER A 161 1.69 -37.20 -30.58
C SER A 161 2.91 -38.00 -30.98
N LYS A 162 3.49 -38.80 -30.08
CA LYS A 162 4.72 -39.58 -30.33
C LYS A 162 5.85 -38.74 -30.96
N ASN A 163 6.09 -37.53 -30.43
CA ASN A 163 7.08 -36.54 -30.92
C ASN A 163 6.81 -35.95 -32.32
N VAL A 164 5.60 -36.11 -32.87
CA VAL A 164 5.17 -35.46 -34.12
C VAL A 164 4.20 -34.33 -33.79
N VAL A 165 4.42 -33.16 -34.41
CA VAL A 165 3.55 -31.98 -34.26
C VAL A 165 2.23 -32.22 -34.98
N MET A 166 1.13 -32.12 -34.22
CA MET A 166 -0.22 -32.28 -34.71
C MET A 166 -0.84 -30.90 -35.04
N PRO A 167 -1.71 -30.80 -36.05
CA PRO A 167 -2.42 -29.55 -36.38
C PRO A 167 -3.46 -29.12 -35.32
N ILE A 168 -3.55 -29.84 -34.21
CA ILE A 168 -4.50 -29.57 -33.14
C ILE A 168 -3.91 -28.46 -32.26
N GLN A 169 -4.42 -27.24 -32.39
CA GLN A 169 -3.88 -26.08 -31.63
C GLN A 169 -4.47 -25.91 -30.23
N ASN A 170 -5.55 -26.62 -29.89
CA ASN A 170 -6.24 -26.42 -28.64
C ASN A 170 -5.78 -27.42 -27.57
N LYS A 171 -5.24 -26.92 -26.45
CA LYS A 171 -4.82 -27.70 -25.26
C LYS A 171 -5.85 -28.75 -24.86
N ARG A 172 -7.10 -28.34 -24.63
CA ARG A 172 -8.18 -29.25 -24.19
C ARG A 172 -8.46 -30.37 -25.20
N LYS A 173 -8.39 -30.09 -26.50
CA LYS A 173 -8.60 -31.09 -27.56
C LYS A 173 -7.39 -32.02 -27.72
N CYS A 174 -6.18 -31.49 -27.54
CA CYS A 174 -4.93 -32.23 -27.57
C CYS A 174 -4.87 -33.26 -26.43
N VAL A 175 -5.03 -32.79 -25.18
CA VAL A 175 -4.97 -33.65 -23.99
C VAL A 175 -6.11 -34.67 -23.98
N LYS A 176 -7.32 -34.31 -24.45
CA LYS A 176 -8.44 -35.27 -24.55
C LYS A 176 -8.15 -36.45 -25.48
N LYS A 177 -7.28 -36.27 -26.47
CA LYS A 177 -6.84 -37.36 -27.36
C LYS A 177 -5.64 -38.15 -26.83
N GLY A 178 -5.20 -37.88 -25.59
CA GLY A 178 -4.02 -38.51 -25.00
C GLY A 178 -2.70 -38.00 -25.57
N HIS A 179 -2.70 -36.83 -26.20
CA HIS A 179 -1.49 -36.19 -26.72
C HIS A 179 -0.87 -35.26 -25.67
N ILE A 180 0.44 -35.01 -25.78
CA ILE A 180 1.18 -34.11 -24.90
C ILE A 180 1.07 -32.70 -25.47
N PHE A 181 0.76 -31.71 -24.64
CA PHE A 181 0.69 -30.31 -25.05
C PHE A 181 1.86 -29.57 -24.42
N TYR A 182 2.75 -29.03 -25.26
CA TYR A 182 3.87 -28.20 -24.83
C TYR A 182 3.53 -26.75 -25.13
N SER A 183 3.62 -25.87 -24.14
CA SER A 183 3.30 -24.45 -24.28
C SER A 183 4.15 -23.65 -23.31
N PHE A 184 4.40 -22.39 -23.65
CA PHE A 184 4.99 -21.44 -22.71
C PHE A 184 3.88 -20.89 -21.82
N ASP A 185 3.87 -21.29 -20.55
CA ASP A 185 2.81 -20.93 -19.60
C ASP A 185 3.39 -19.99 -18.54
N ILE A 186 3.16 -18.68 -18.73
CA ILE A 186 3.55 -17.66 -17.76
C ILE A 186 2.88 -17.98 -16.43
N SER A 187 3.65 -18.00 -15.34
CA SER A 187 3.11 -18.37 -14.03
C SER A 187 2.11 -17.32 -13.54
N GLY A 188 0.82 -17.57 -13.81
CA GLY A 188 -0.27 -16.73 -13.33
C GLY A 188 -0.37 -16.70 -11.80
N HIS A 189 0.10 -17.76 -11.13
CA HIS A 189 0.18 -17.82 -9.67
C HIS A 189 1.27 -16.92 -9.12
N ALA A 190 2.48 -16.94 -9.70
CA ALA A 190 3.55 -16.02 -9.29
C ALA A 190 3.16 -14.56 -9.54
N PHE A 191 2.59 -14.26 -10.72
CA PHE A 191 2.04 -12.93 -11.03
C PHE A 191 1.01 -12.50 -9.97
N LEU A 192 0.01 -13.34 -9.69
CA LEU A 192 -1.08 -13.01 -8.79
C LEU A 192 -0.58 -12.75 -7.37
N MET A 193 0.31 -13.59 -6.82
CA MET A 193 0.79 -13.41 -5.45
C MET A 193 1.55 -12.09 -5.28
N VAL A 194 2.45 -11.76 -6.21
CA VAL A 194 3.21 -10.49 -6.17
C VAL A 194 2.28 -9.30 -6.35
N TYR A 195 1.35 -9.37 -7.30
CA TYR A 195 0.38 -8.32 -7.55
C TYR A 195 -0.51 -8.05 -6.31
N CYS A 196 -0.94 -9.11 -5.62
CA CYS A 196 -1.71 -9.00 -4.38
C CYS A 196 -0.92 -8.36 -3.24
N VAL A 197 0.32 -8.80 -2.98
CA VAL A 197 1.16 -8.26 -1.91
C VAL A 197 1.42 -6.76 -2.12
N LEU A 198 1.84 -6.37 -3.33
CA LEU A 198 2.13 -4.96 -3.62
C LEU A 198 0.87 -4.09 -3.51
N THR A 199 -0.28 -4.59 -3.95
CA THR A 199 -1.57 -3.90 -3.82
C THR A 199 -1.96 -3.73 -2.35
N LEU A 200 -1.89 -4.79 -1.54
CA LEU A 200 -2.24 -4.74 -0.11
C LEU A 200 -1.33 -3.79 0.65
N MET A 201 -0.01 -3.87 0.44
CA MET A 201 0.94 -2.99 1.10
C MET A 201 0.73 -1.53 0.71
N GLN A 202 0.37 -1.27 -0.54
CA GLN A 202 0.09 0.08 -1.02
C GLN A 202 -1.17 0.67 -0.38
N GLU A 203 -2.29 -0.06 -0.37
CA GLU A 203 -3.53 0.41 0.25
C GLU A 203 -3.39 0.50 1.78
N ALA A 204 -2.55 -0.34 2.39
CA ALA A 204 -2.21 -0.26 3.82
C ALA A 204 -1.42 1.00 4.20
N ARG A 205 -0.87 1.78 3.25
CA ARG A 205 -0.19 3.04 3.58
C ARG A 205 -1.10 4.11 4.16
N GLY A 206 -2.41 4.03 3.92
CA GLY A 206 -3.40 4.88 4.59
C GLY A 206 -3.31 4.81 6.12
N MET A 207 -2.75 3.72 6.67
CA MET A 207 -2.50 3.55 8.09
C MET A 207 -1.49 4.54 8.67
N LYS A 208 -0.58 5.12 7.87
CA LYS A 208 0.39 6.11 8.36
C LYS A 208 -0.30 7.33 8.96
N ARG A 209 -1.32 7.87 8.27
CA ARG A 209 -2.13 9.00 8.74
C ARG A 209 -2.86 8.65 10.04
N TYR A 210 -3.40 7.44 10.13
CA TYR A 210 -4.05 6.95 11.34
C TYR A 210 -3.09 6.88 12.54
N ILE A 211 -1.89 6.33 12.36
CA ILE A 211 -0.89 6.26 13.44
C ILE A 211 -0.54 7.67 13.92
N SER A 212 -0.31 8.59 12.98
CA SER A 212 -0.04 10.01 13.29
C SER A 212 -1.19 10.65 14.07
N MET A 213 -2.44 10.34 13.76
CA MET A 213 -3.61 10.81 14.51
C MET A 213 -3.62 10.25 15.94
N GLY A 214 -3.29 8.98 16.11
CA GLY A 214 -3.17 8.34 17.43
C GLY A 214 -2.14 9.00 18.32
N ASP A 215 -0.94 9.25 17.78
CA ASP A 215 0.16 9.89 18.50
C ASP A 215 -0.23 11.33 18.90
N ALA A 216 -0.91 12.07 18.02
CA ALA A 216 -1.43 13.40 18.35
C ALA A 216 -2.50 13.36 19.47
N ILE A 217 -3.39 12.37 19.46
CA ILE A 217 -4.42 12.19 20.52
C ILE A 217 -3.78 11.86 21.87
N VAL A 218 -2.71 11.06 21.89
CA VAL A 218 -1.97 10.75 23.13
C VAL A 218 -1.32 12.01 23.69
N LYS A 219 -0.68 12.84 22.84
CA LYS A 219 -0.07 14.11 23.24
C LYS A 219 -1.09 15.10 23.82
N LEU A 220 -2.31 15.14 23.28
CA LEU A 220 -3.41 15.96 23.82
C LEU A 220 -3.83 15.57 25.25
N GLN A 221 -3.49 14.36 25.69
CA GLN A 221 -3.94 13.79 26.96
C GLN A 221 -2.84 13.77 28.02
N THR A 222 -1.58 13.90 27.62
CA THR A 222 -0.46 14.20 28.50
C THR A 222 -0.45 15.71 28.80
N PRO A 223 -0.71 16.15 30.04
CA PRO A 223 -0.61 17.57 30.36
C PRO A 223 0.84 18.01 30.16
N SER A 224 1.04 18.97 29.25
CA SER A 224 2.32 19.65 29.07
C SER A 224 2.61 20.48 30.32
N SER A 225 3.36 19.92 31.25
CA SER A 225 4.34 20.73 31.97
C SER A 225 5.41 21.09 30.94
N ASP A 226 5.23 22.19 30.23
CA ASP A 226 6.27 23.11 29.74
C ASP A 226 5.70 24.04 28.65
N SER A 227 5.61 25.31 29.04
CA SER A 227 5.68 26.57 28.28
C SER A 227 4.97 26.74 26.92
N GLU A 228 4.20 27.83 26.87
CA GLU A 228 3.86 28.65 25.70
C GLU A 228 4.90 28.58 24.57
N SER A 229 4.48 28.09 23.41
CA SER A 229 4.98 28.57 22.13
C SER A 229 3.87 28.41 21.10
N ASP A 230 3.39 29.56 20.61
CA ASP A 230 2.57 29.67 19.41
C ASP A 230 3.43 29.27 18.20
N ASP A 231 3.56 27.96 17.95
CA ASP A 231 3.98 27.42 16.66
C ASP A 231 3.17 26.16 16.35
N ASP A 232 2.23 26.28 15.41
CA ASP A 232 1.14 25.32 15.13
C ASP A 232 1.60 24.01 14.47
N THR A 233 2.90 23.69 14.50
CA THR A 233 3.46 22.53 13.81
C THR A 233 4.31 21.66 14.73
N ILE A 234 3.70 20.58 15.25
CA ILE A 234 4.42 19.56 16.01
C ILE A 234 5.08 18.60 15.01
N ALA A 235 6.39 18.77 14.79
CA ALA A 235 7.20 17.77 14.11
C ALA A 235 7.18 16.45 14.92
N ASN A 236 6.81 15.35 14.26
CA ASN A 236 7.02 14.01 14.79
C ASN A 236 8.06 13.29 13.94
N ASP A 237 9.05 12.75 14.64
CA ASP A 237 10.09 11.84 14.19
C ASP A 237 9.46 10.63 13.47
N CYS A 238 9.30 10.75 12.15
CA CYS A 238 9.14 9.61 11.27
C CYS A 238 10.54 9.07 11.05
N ASP A 239 10.98 8.20 11.97
CA ASP A 239 12.24 7.45 11.95
C ASP A 239 12.57 6.94 10.53
N GLU A 240 13.28 7.76 9.75
CA GLU A 240 14.07 7.41 8.58
C GLU A 240 15.48 7.13 9.12
N THR A 241 15.73 5.89 9.53
CA THR A 241 17.10 5.44 9.83
C THR A 241 17.70 4.76 8.62
N GLY A 242 18.75 5.37 8.06
CA GLY A 242 19.62 4.73 7.08
C GLY A 242 20.53 5.64 6.24
N GLU A 243 21.06 6.73 6.80
CA GLU A 243 22.14 7.49 6.15
C GLU A 243 23.45 6.69 6.28
N PHE A 244 23.95 6.19 5.14
CA PHE A 244 25.30 5.68 5.01
C PHE A 244 26.22 6.91 4.84
N ASN A 245 26.87 7.32 5.93
CA ASN A 245 27.93 8.31 5.88
C ASN A 245 29.09 7.79 5.02
N ALA A 246 29.35 8.48 3.91
CA ALA A 246 30.65 8.48 3.26
C ALA A 246 31.15 9.92 3.23
N ASP A 247 32.34 10.08 3.80
CA ASP A 247 33.13 11.31 3.88
C ASP A 247 33.09 12.18 2.63
N ALA A 248 32.93 13.49 2.83
CA ALA A 248 33.70 14.50 2.11
C ALA A 248 33.66 15.82 2.88
N THR A 249 34.73 16.04 3.65
CA THR A 249 35.23 17.35 4.05
C THR A 249 35.38 18.28 2.84
N SER A 250 34.75 19.45 2.84
CA SER A 250 35.43 20.70 2.49
C SER A 250 34.65 21.93 2.93
N TYR A 251 35.35 22.79 3.67
CA TYR A 251 35.03 24.17 3.94
C TYR A 251 34.92 24.98 2.65
N SER A 252 33.94 25.89 2.57
CA SER A 252 34.20 27.31 2.28
C SER A 252 32.96 28.18 2.46
N ASN A 253 33.11 29.22 3.29
CA ASN A 253 32.21 30.37 3.40
C ASN A 253 32.25 31.20 2.11
N SER A 254 31.12 31.79 1.70
CA SER A 254 31.10 33.20 1.24
C SER A 254 29.67 33.73 1.01
N THR A 255 29.37 34.80 1.77
CA THR A 255 28.68 36.05 1.39
C THR A 255 27.35 36.07 0.63
N ILE A 256 26.34 36.54 1.38
CA ILE A 256 25.36 37.61 1.08
C ILE A 256 25.59 38.34 -0.25
N GLU A 257 24.55 38.38 -1.10
CA GLU A 257 24.20 39.57 -1.88
C GLU A 257 22.70 39.58 -2.23
N ASP A 258 22.07 40.74 -1.99
CA ASP A 258 20.69 41.09 -2.23
C ASP A 258 20.36 41.32 -3.72
N ASN A 259 19.09 41.09 -4.07
CA ASN A 259 18.17 41.97 -4.83
C ASN A 259 17.40 41.37 -6.03
N LYS A 260 16.11 41.73 -5.98
CA LYS A 260 15.21 42.21 -7.04
C LYS A 260 14.43 41.24 -7.92
N ASP A 261 13.12 41.27 -7.65
CA ASP A 261 12.04 41.65 -8.57
C ASP A 261 12.17 41.25 -10.04
N LEU A 262 11.22 40.45 -10.55
CA LEU A 262 10.18 40.96 -11.45
C LEU A 262 9.11 39.88 -11.71
N ASN A 263 7.86 40.32 -11.60
CA ASN A 263 6.69 39.67 -12.18
C ASN A 263 6.81 39.66 -13.71
N ASP A 264 6.21 38.66 -14.36
CA ASP A 264 5.24 38.91 -15.44
C ASP A 264 4.44 37.65 -15.76
N ALA A 265 3.17 37.88 -16.07
CA ALA A 265 2.10 36.93 -16.27
C ALA A 265 1.79 36.73 -17.76
N VAL A 266 0.88 35.78 -18.04
CA VAL A 266 0.09 35.59 -19.29
C VAL A 266 0.90 34.85 -20.39
N ASP A 267 0.45 33.73 -20.98
CA ASP A 267 -0.83 33.53 -21.66
C ASP A 267 -1.19 32.03 -21.82
N SER A 268 -2.48 31.82 -22.02
CA SER A 268 -3.22 30.64 -22.42
C SER A 268 -2.73 29.94 -23.70
N ASN A 269 -2.86 28.61 -23.74
CA ASN A 269 -3.44 27.87 -24.87
C ASN A 269 -3.64 26.38 -24.51
N GLU A 270 -4.91 25.99 -24.47
CA GLU A 270 -5.37 24.63 -24.70
C GLU A 270 -5.19 24.35 -26.20
N ASP A 271 -4.37 23.34 -26.54
CA ASP A 271 -4.45 22.49 -27.74
C ASP A 271 -3.10 21.78 -27.95
N ASP A 272 -2.85 20.71 -27.19
CA ASP A 272 -1.84 19.69 -27.53
C ASP A 272 -2.24 18.35 -26.91
N VAL A 273 -3.50 17.98 -27.13
CA VAL A 273 -3.96 16.60 -27.00
C VAL A 273 -3.53 15.91 -28.28
N PHE A 274 -2.77 14.80 -28.15
CA PHE A 274 -2.53 13.82 -29.22
C PHE A 274 -1.30 14.00 -30.14
N ASN A 275 -0.07 14.14 -29.62
CA ASN A 275 1.13 13.88 -30.45
C ASN A 275 2.46 13.58 -29.71
N SER A 276 2.47 12.69 -28.70
CA SER A 276 3.74 12.14 -28.21
C SER A 276 3.63 10.68 -27.75
N PHE A 277 3.60 9.78 -28.74
CA PHE A 277 4.12 8.42 -28.58
C PHE A 277 5.56 8.44 -29.16
N GLY A 278 6.50 9.04 -28.43
CA GLY A 278 7.90 9.17 -28.85
C GLY A 278 8.87 8.85 -27.72
N SER A 279 9.54 7.70 -27.84
CA SER A 279 10.79 7.29 -27.17
C SER A 279 10.88 7.49 -25.64
N CYS A 280 10.34 6.54 -24.88
CA CYS A 280 10.35 6.58 -23.42
C CYS A 280 11.63 5.93 -22.84
N THR A 281 12.76 6.63 -22.86
CA THR A 281 13.89 6.36 -21.94
C THR A 281 13.65 6.97 -20.56
N ASP A 282 12.72 7.91 -20.44
CA ASP A 282 12.37 8.62 -19.20
C ASP A 282 11.32 7.90 -18.33
N CYS A 283 10.84 6.72 -18.74
CA CYS A 283 9.92 5.91 -17.91
C CYS A 283 10.61 5.33 -16.65
N TRP A 284 11.92 5.12 -16.72
CA TRP A 284 12.70 4.49 -15.68
C TRP A 284 12.96 5.42 -14.48
N SER A 285 13.07 6.73 -14.69
CA SER A 285 13.29 7.70 -13.60
C SER A 285 12.08 7.77 -12.66
N VAL A 286 10.86 7.67 -13.20
CA VAL A 286 9.61 7.57 -12.42
C VAL A 286 9.54 6.30 -11.58
N PHE A 287 10.13 5.20 -12.08
CA PHE A 287 10.19 3.92 -11.37
C PHE A 287 11.12 3.98 -10.14
N PHE A 288 12.22 4.75 -10.20
CA PHE A 288 13.21 4.86 -9.13
C PHE A 288 13.06 6.10 -8.24
N SER A 289 12.16 7.05 -8.55
CA SER A 289 11.87 8.17 -7.65
C SER A 289 11.22 7.68 -6.36
N GLY A 290 12.07 7.55 -5.33
CA GLY A 290 11.68 7.38 -3.94
C GLY A 290 10.63 8.41 -3.54
N GLU A 291 9.67 7.94 -2.76
CA GLU A 291 8.49 8.67 -2.32
C GLU A 291 8.89 9.74 -1.27
N LYS A 292 9.50 10.84 -1.71
CA LYS A 292 9.75 12.03 -0.87
C LYS A 292 8.47 12.84 -0.73
N LYS A 293 7.52 12.34 0.05
CA LYS A 293 6.48 13.15 0.68
C LYS A 293 6.42 12.75 2.14
N GLY A 294 7.09 13.55 2.98
CA GLY A 294 6.90 13.49 4.42
C GLY A 294 5.40 13.57 4.72
N CYS A 295 4.95 12.77 5.67
CA CYS A 295 3.55 12.81 6.11
C CYS A 295 3.32 14.21 6.71
N GLU A 296 2.46 15.02 6.08
CA GLU A 296 2.13 16.35 6.60
C GLU A 296 1.59 16.17 8.04
N PRO A 297 2.14 16.89 9.03
CA PRO A 297 1.79 16.68 10.42
C PRO A 297 0.30 16.96 10.63
N VAL A 298 -0.42 16.01 11.21
CA VAL A 298 -1.83 16.17 11.51
C VAL A 298 -1.98 17.31 12.53
N SER A 299 -2.74 18.35 12.16
CA SER A 299 -2.97 19.49 13.05
C SER A 299 -3.65 19.05 14.36
N VAL A 300 -3.25 19.64 15.48
CA VAL A 300 -3.81 19.33 16.81
C VAL A 300 -5.33 19.52 16.84
N ARG A 301 -5.83 20.53 16.11
CA ARG A 301 -7.26 20.82 15.94
C ARG A 301 -8.00 19.69 15.20
N GLU A 302 -7.40 19.12 14.15
CA GLU A 302 -7.98 17.99 13.43
C GLU A 302 -8.02 16.73 14.30
N ALA A 303 -6.94 16.45 15.04
CA ALA A 303 -6.88 15.33 15.98
C ALA A 303 -7.96 15.44 17.08
N ALA A 304 -8.17 16.64 17.64
CA ALA A 304 -9.24 16.89 18.61
C ALA A 304 -10.63 16.64 18.02
N LYS A 305 -10.89 17.06 16.78
CA LYS A 305 -12.18 16.85 16.09
C LYS A 305 -12.50 15.37 15.88
N PHE A 306 -11.51 14.57 15.50
CA PHE A 306 -11.70 13.14 15.21
C PHE A 306 -11.49 12.21 16.41
N LYS A 307 -11.05 12.72 17.57
CA LYS A 307 -10.73 11.92 18.76
C LYS A 307 -11.79 10.89 19.16
N SER A 308 -13.06 11.30 19.21
CA SER A 308 -14.16 10.41 19.62
C SER A 308 -14.39 9.27 18.61
N VAL A 309 -14.44 9.61 17.33
CA VAL A 309 -14.61 8.65 16.23
C VAL A 309 -13.42 7.70 16.17
N TYR A 310 -12.21 8.23 16.28
CA TYR A 310 -10.96 7.48 16.26
C TYR A 310 -10.95 6.39 17.34
N LEU A 311 -11.26 6.75 18.59
CA LEU A 311 -11.21 5.79 19.70
C LEU A 311 -12.32 4.73 19.62
N PHE A 312 -13.44 5.03 18.97
CA PHE A 312 -14.48 4.05 18.65
C PHE A 312 -14.06 3.08 17.53
N VAL A 313 -13.41 3.59 16.47
CA VAL A 313 -13.07 2.82 15.25
C VAL A 313 -11.71 2.11 15.35
N TRP A 314 -10.84 2.54 16.28
CA TRP A 314 -9.50 1.97 16.53
C TRP A 314 -9.46 0.42 16.56
N PRO A 315 -10.36 -0.30 17.28
CA PRO A 315 -10.31 -1.75 17.31
C PRO A 315 -10.53 -2.39 15.94
N LEU A 316 -11.44 -1.82 15.13
CA LEU A 316 -11.74 -2.29 13.78
C LEU A 316 -10.54 -2.08 12.86
N ILE A 317 -9.90 -0.91 12.94
CA ILE A 317 -8.70 -0.60 12.16
C ILE A 317 -7.58 -1.58 12.52
N CYS A 318 -7.35 -1.87 13.80
CA CYS A 318 -6.35 -2.84 14.24
C CYS A 318 -6.62 -4.26 13.70
N VAL A 319 -7.88 -4.72 13.78
CA VAL A 319 -8.26 -6.05 13.25
C VAL A 319 -8.07 -6.10 11.74
N SER A 320 -8.47 -5.07 11.01
CA SER A 320 -8.29 -4.99 9.56
C SER A 320 -6.81 -5.02 9.17
N TYR A 321 -5.96 -4.33 9.94
CA TYR A 321 -4.52 -4.28 9.72
C TYR A 321 -3.85 -5.63 9.96
N CYS A 322 -4.22 -6.32 11.04
CA CYS A 322 -3.78 -7.69 11.31
C CYS A 322 -4.22 -8.65 10.19
N CYS A 323 -5.45 -8.50 9.67
CA CYS A 323 -5.96 -9.30 8.55
C CYS A 323 -5.13 -9.07 7.27
N VAL A 324 -4.85 -7.82 6.93
CA VAL A 324 -4.01 -7.46 5.77
C VAL A 324 -2.59 -8.01 5.93
N CYS A 325 -1.99 -7.91 7.12
CA CYS A 325 -0.67 -8.46 7.38
C CYS A 325 -0.65 -9.99 7.25
N PHE A 326 -1.64 -10.68 7.82
CA PHE A 326 -1.79 -12.12 7.69
C PHE A 326 -1.90 -12.56 6.22
N MET A 327 -2.67 -11.82 5.42
CA MET A 327 -2.81 -12.08 3.99
C MET A 327 -1.48 -11.88 3.26
N CYS A 328 -0.73 -10.80 3.54
CA CYS A 328 0.59 -10.58 2.92
C CYS A 328 1.56 -11.74 3.20
N VAL A 329 1.64 -12.18 4.46
CA VAL A 329 2.49 -13.33 4.84
C VAL A 329 2.03 -14.62 4.15
N THR A 330 0.71 -14.83 4.05
CA THR A 330 0.15 -15.99 3.33
C THR A 330 0.58 -15.98 1.87
N TRP A 331 0.52 -14.82 1.20
CA TRP A 331 0.95 -14.69 -0.20
C TRP A 331 2.45 -14.89 -0.38
N ASP A 332 3.29 -14.45 0.56
CA ASP A 332 4.73 -14.75 0.54
C ASP A 332 5.00 -16.25 0.62
N VAL A 333 4.35 -16.94 1.56
CA VAL A 333 4.50 -18.39 1.72
C VAL A 333 4.05 -19.13 0.45
N VAL A 334 2.91 -18.75 -0.10
CA VAL A 334 2.40 -19.33 -1.36
C VAL A 334 3.36 -19.04 -2.51
N LEU A 335 3.95 -17.85 -2.59
CA LEU A 335 4.91 -17.49 -3.62
C LEU A 335 6.19 -18.32 -3.51
N ILE A 336 6.70 -18.54 -2.28
CA ILE A 336 7.86 -19.41 -2.03
C ILE A 336 7.55 -20.85 -2.48
N ILE A 337 6.40 -21.40 -2.08
CA ILE A 337 5.97 -22.75 -2.51
C ILE A 337 5.85 -22.81 -4.04
N THR A 338 5.26 -21.78 -4.67
CA THR A 338 5.12 -21.70 -6.12
C THR A 338 6.50 -21.65 -6.81
N SER A 339 7.45 -20.94 -6.21
CA SER A 339 8.80 -20.77 -6.72
C SER A 339 9.66 -22.03 -6.59
N VAL A 340 9.33 -22.94 -5.67
CA VAL A 340 10.09 -24.17 -5.42
C VAL A 340 9.57 -25.37 -6.20
N TYR A 341 8.26 -25.41 -6.53
CA TYR A 341 7.63 -26.65 -7.01
C TYR A 341 6.98 -26.59 -8.40
N TYR A 342 6.82 -25.40 -9.00
CA TYR A 342 6.01 -25.27 -10.22
C TYR A 342 6.59 -24.27 -11.21
N HIS A 343 6.53 -24.57 -12.52
CA HIS A 343 7.02 -23.75 -13.63
C HIS A 343 8.54 -23.61 -13.74
N SER A 344 8.99 -23.29 -14.95
CA SER A 344 10.39 -22.98 -15.22
C SER A 344 10.76 -21.57 -14.69
N VAL A 345 12.06 -21.36 -14.43
CA VAL A 345 12.61 -20.05 -14.02
C VAL A 345 12.12 -18.88 -14.89
N PRO A 346 12.17 -18.92 -16.24
CA PRO A 346 11.74 -17.80 -17.06
C PRO A 346 10.24 -17.50 -16.96
N GLU A 347 9.40 -18.53 -16.85
CA GLU A 347 7.94 -18.38 -16.70
C GLU A 347 7.56 -17.68 -15.37
N LYS A 348 8.25 -18.02 -14.29
CA LYS A 348 8.11 -17.36 -12.97
C LYS A 348 8.59 -15.92 -13.05
N PHE A 349 9.79 -15.70 -13.58
CA PHE A 349 10.42 -14.37 -13.66
C PHE A 349 9.55 -13.37 -14.44
N ILE A 350 9.06 -13.77 -15.61
CA ILE A 350 8.18 -12.93 -16.44
C ILE A 350 6.88 -12.60 -15.69
N GLY A 351 6.28 -13.58 -15.00
CA GLY A 351 5.09 -13.35 -14.18
C GLY A 351 5.32 -12.31 -13.07
N VAL A 352 6.44 -12.40 -12.35
CA VAL A 352 6.79 -11.43 -11.29
C VAL A 352 7.07 -10.04 -11.85
N MET A 353 7.82 -9.94 -12.95
CA MET A 353 8.09 -8.67 -13.63
C MET A 353 6.80 -7.98 -14.10
N LEU A 354 5.89 -8.73 -14.72
CA LEU A 354 4.61 -8.20 -15.18
C LEU A 354 3.74 -7.72 -14.01
N ALA A 355 3.78 -8.38 -12.87
CA ALA A 355 3.07 -7.95 -11.67
C ALA A 355 3.63 -6.63 -11.12
N ALA A 356 4.96 -6.55 -10.94
CA ALA A 356 5.62 -5.36 -10.42
C ALA A 356 5.45 -4.14 -11.33
N THR A 357 5.58 -4.34 -12.65
CA THR A 357 5.38 -3.28 -13.65
C THR A 357 3.92 -2.83 -13.71
N SER A 358 2.95 -3.76 -13.70
CA SER A 358 1.52 -3.41 -13.67
C SER A 358 1.14 -2.61 -12.43
N TRP A 359 1.65 -3.00 -11.26
CA TRP A 359 1.48 -2.26 -10.02
C TRP A 359 2.08 -0.84 -10.12
N ALA A 360 3.32 -0.73 -10.63
CA ALA A 360 3.98 0.56 -10.78
C ALA A 360 3.23 1.49 -11.74
N LEU A 361 2.79 0.98 -12.90
CA LEU A 361 2.00 1.74 -13.87
C LEU A 361 0.71 2.29 -13.27
N LEU A 362 0.01 1.50 -12.44
CA LEU A 362 -1.20 1.94 -11.77
C LEU A 362 -0.92 3.01 -10.72
N TYR A 363 -0.07 2.72 -9.73
CA TYR A 363 0.10 3.59 -8.56
C TYR A 363 1.09 4.75 -8.76
N ARG A 364 2.08 4.60 -9.64
CA ARG A 364 3.06 5.67 -9.95
C ARG A 364 2.68 6.45 -11.20
N GLY A 365 1.82 5.90 -12.05
CA GLY A 365 1.38 6.54 -13.29
C GLY A 365 -0.08 6.97 -13.24
N LEU A 366 -0.97 5.99 -13.41
CA LEU A 366 -2.39 6.22 -13.70
C LEU A 366 -3.12 6.93 -12.55
N PHE A 367 -2.96 6.46 -11.31
CA PHE A 367 -3.68 7.02 -10.16
C PHE A 367 -3.20 8.43 -9.80
N ILE A 368 -1.94 8.76 -10.07
CA ILE A 368 -1.42 10.13 -9.89
C ILE A 368 -2.04 11.05 -10.93
N LYS A 369 -2.02 10.66 -12.21
CA LYS A 369 -2.61 11.46 -13.30
C LYS A 369 -4.11 11.68 -13.13
N LEU A 370 -4.83 10.67 -12.67
CA LEU A 370 -6.28 10.74 -12.45
C LEU A 370 -6.67 11.37 -11.10
N LYS A 371 -5.70 11.82 -10.28
CA LYS A 371 -5.93 12.35 -8.91
C LYS A 371 -6.73 11.39 -8.01
N ILE A 372 -6.48 10.08 -8.14
CA ILE A 372 -7.13 8.99 -7.37
C ILE A 372 -6.20 8.50 -6.23
N THR A 373 -5.15 9.27 -5.91
CA THR A 373 -4.17 8.91 -4.87
C THR A 373 -4.67 9.28 -3.47
#